data_AF-A0A9D4EQU3-F1
#
_entry.id   AF-A0A9D4EQU3-F1
#
_cell.length_a   1.000
_cell.length_b   1.000
_cell.length_c   1.000
_cell.angle_alpha   90.00
_cell.angle_beta   90.00
_cell.angle_gamma   90.00
#
_symmetry.space_group_name_H-M   'P 1'
#
loop_
_entity.id
_entity.type
_entity.pdbx_description
1 polymer ?
#
loop_
_entity_poly.entity_id
_entity_poly.type
_entity_poly.pdbx_seq_one_letter_code
_entity_poly.pdbx_strand_id
1 'polypeptide(L)'
;MLLLLLLLLLLLLLLLLLLLLLLLLLLLLLLLLLLLLLLLLLLLLLLLLLLLLLLLLLLPLVLLLLLLLLLLLLLLLLLLLLLLLLLLLLLLLLLLLLLLLVLPPPPPPPPTPPPPPPPPRLLLLLLLLLPLLLLLLPQLLLLLLLLLLPLLLLLLLLLLLLLLLLLPLLLLLLLLLLLLLLLLLLLLLLLLLLQLLLLLLLLLLLLLPLLLLLLLLLLHHHHHHHHHHHHSQ
;
A
#
# COMPACT_ATOMS: atom_id res chain seq x y z
N MET A 1 59.52 -2.24 -56.12
CA MET A 1 58.19 -1.60 -55.97
C MET A 1 57.17 -2.51 -55.30
N LEU A 2 57.08 -3.79 -55.70
CA LEU A 2 56.07 -4.71 -55.17
C LEU A 2 56.13 -4.95 -53.66
N LEU A 3 57.34 -5.21 -53.15
CA LEU A 3 57.55 -5.47 -51.73
C LEU A 3 57.12 -4.28 -50.86
N LEU A 4 57.30 -3.05 -51.35
CA LEU A 4 56.83 -1.84 -50.68
C LEU A 4 55.29 -1.78 -50.65
N LEU A 5 54.63 -2.14 -51.76
CA LEU A 5 53.16 -2.19 -51.83
C LEU A 5 52.58 -3.27 -50.90
N LEU A 6 53.22 -4.43 -50.84
CA LEU A 6 52.86 -5.50 -49.90
C LEU A 6 53.02 -5.06 -48.43
N LEU A 7 54.14 -4.41 -48.10
CA LEU A 7 54.39 -3.87 -46.76
C LEU A 7 53.32 -2.83 -46.39
N LEU A 8 52.99 -1.92 -47.31
CA LEU A 8 51.95 -0.91 -47.10
C LEU A 8 50.58 -1.54 -46.87
N LEU A 9 50.22 -2.56 -47.64
CA LEU A 9 48.97 -3.31 -47.48
C LEU A 9 48.92 -4.01 -46.12
N LEU A 10 50.02 -4.65 -45.70
CA LEU A 10 50.13 -5.30 -44.40
C LEU A 10 49.99 -4.29 -43.25
N LEU A 11 50.63 -3.12 -43.36
CA LEU A 11 50.53 -2.05 -42.38
C LEU A 11 49.10 -1.52 -42.28
N LEU A 12 48.45 -1.28 -43.42
CA LEU A 12 47.05 -0.83 -43.48
C LEU A 12 46.12 -1.85 -42.83
N LEU A 13 46.33 -3.14 -43.08
CA LEU A 13 45.59 -4.21 -42.43
C LEU A 13 45.80 -4.21 -40.92
N LEU A 14 47.05 -4.15 -40.46
CA LEU A 14 47.36 -4.12 -39.03
C LEU A 14 46.65 -2.94 -38.35
N LEU A 15 46.66 -1.78 -39.01
CA LEU A 15 45.94 -0.60 -38.56
C LEU A 15 44.42 -0.84 -38.52
N LEU A 16 43.85 -1.45 -39.56
CA LEU A 16 42.42 -1.80 -39.61
C LEU A 16 42.04 -2.78 -38.48
N LEU A 17 42.87 -3.80 -38.24
CA LEU A 17 42.69 -4.77 -37.16
C LEU A 17 42.75 -4.09 -35.79
N LEU A 18 43.74 -3.20 -35.58
CA LEU A 18 43.87 -2.42 -34.35
C LEU A 18 42.65 -1.52 -34.13
N LEU A 19 42.18 -0.84 -35.19
CA LEU A 19 40.98 0.00 -35.14
C LEU A 19 39.74 -0.83 -34.78
N LEU A 20 39.58 -2.01 -35.38
CA LEU A 20 38.50 -2.94 -35.08
C LEU A 20 38.55 -3.42 -33.63
N LEU A 21 39.74 -3.77 -33.13
CA LEU A 21 39.95 -4.16 -31.74
C LEU A 21 39.62 -3.03 -30.77
N LEU A 22 40.05 -1.80 -31.08
CA LEU A 22 39.72 -0.62 -30.29
C LEU A 22 38.21 -0.36 -30.28
N LEU A 23 37.55 -0.48 -31.44
CA LEU A 23 36.09 -0.35 -31.55
C LEU A 23 35.37 -1.41 -30.71
N LEU A 24 35.84 -2.67 -30.76
CA LEU A 24 35.32 -3.75 -29.93
C LEU A 24 35.48 -3.45 -28.44
N LEU A 25 36.66 -2.97 -28.02
CA LEU A 25 36.92 -2.59 -26.63
C LEU A 25 36.01 -1.44 -26.17
N LEU A 26 35.84 -0.42 -27.01
CA LEU A 26 34.94 0.71 -26.73
C LEU A 26 33.49 0.24 -26.62
N LEU A 27 33.05 -0.65 -27.51
CA LEU A 27 31.71 -1.26 -27.46
C LEU A 27 31.50 -2.05 -26.17
N LEU A 28 32.50 -2.84 -25.76
CA LEU A 28 32.48 -3.60 -24.51
C LEU A 28 32.43 -2.68 -23.28
N LEU A 29 33.19 -1.58 -23.28
CA LEU A 29 33.16 -0.59 -22.20
C LEU A 29 31.80 0.10 -22.10
N LEU A 30 31.24 0.51 -23.24
CA LEU A 30 29.91 1.12 -23.31
C LEU A 30 28.85 0.16 -22.80
N LEU A 31 28.95 -1.13 -23.16
CA LEU A 31 28.10 -2.18 -22.62
C LEU A 31 28.20 -2.27 -21.11
N LEU A 32 29.42 -2.36 -20.57
CA LEU A 32 29.63 -2.48 -19.13
C LEU A 32 29.01 -1.29 -18.38
N LEU A 33 29.19 -0.07 -18.92
CA LEU A 33 28.59 1.14 -18.36
C LEU A 33 27.05 1.09 -18.41
N LEU A 34 26.47 0.65 -19.53
CA LEU A 34 25.03 0.50 -19.69
C LEU A 34 24.46 -0.54 -18.71
N LEU A 35 25.14 -1.68 -18.57
CA LEU A 35 24.79 -2.72 -17.61
C LEU A 35 24.83 -2.18 -16.17
N LEU A 36 25.88 -1.43 -15.82
CA LEU A 36 26.01 -0.81 -14.50
C LEU A 36 24.90 0.19 -14.22
N LEU A 37 24.60 1.07 -15.19
CA LEU A 37 23.51 2.04 -15.07
C LEU A 37 22.17 1.34 -14.85
N LEU A 38 21.91 0.27 -15.59
CA LEU A 38 20.69 -0.50 -15.47
C LEU A 38 20.62 -1.25 -14.13
N LEU A 39 21.73 -1.82 -13.66
CA LEU A 39 21.82 -2.43 -12.33
C LEU A 39 21.52 -1.40 -11.22
N LEU A 40 22.04 -0.18 -11.34
CA LEU A 40 21.76 0.90 -10.41
C LEU A 40 20.27 1.27 -10.43
N LEU A 41 19.66 1.38 -11.62
CA LEU A 41 18.23 1.63 -11.78
C LEU A 41 17.40 0.51 -11.13
N LEU A 42 17.78 -0.75 -11.33
CA LEU A 42 17.14 -1.91 -10.73
C LEU A 42 17.22 -1.85 -9.19
N LEU A 43 18.39 -1.52 -8.65
CA LEU A 43 18.59 -1.39 -7.20
C LEU A 43 17.73 -0.26 -6.61
N LEU A 44 17.67 0.89 -7.28
CA LEU A 44 16.82 2.00 -6.88
C LEU A 44 15.34 1.60 -6.87
N LEU A 45 14.90 0.89 -7.91
CA LEU A 45 13.53 0.42 -8.01
C LEU A 45 13.21 -0.61 -6.93
N LEU A 46 14.14 -1.51 -6.60
CA LEU A 46 14.01 -2.46 -5.51
C LEU A 46 13.92 -1.76 -4.15
N LEU A 47 14.75 -0.73 -3.91
CA LEU A 47 14.68 0.07 -2.69
C LEU A 47 13.32 0.77 -2.57
N LEU A 48 12.81 1.34 -3.66
CA LEU A 48 11.49 1.94 -3.72
C LEU A 48 10.39 0.92 -3.41
N LEU A 49 10.48 -0.28 -3.98
CA LEU A 49 9.56 -1.39 -3.71
C LEU A 49 9.56 -1.77 -2.23
N LEU A 50 10.74 -1.89 -1.62
CA LEU A 50 10.89 -2.20 -0.19
C LEU A 50 10.25 -1.11 0.69
N LEU A 51 10.49 0.16 0.36
CA LEU A 51 9.89 1.29 1.07
C LEU A 51 8.36 1.27 0.96
N LEU A 52 7.84 1.01 -0.24
CA LEU A 52 6.40 0.91 -0.47
C LEU A 52 5.78 -0.25 0.32
N LEU A 53 6.46 -1.40 0.36
CA LEU A 53 6.04 -2.56 1.15
C LEU A 53 6.03 -2.24 2.66
N LEU A 54 7.06 -1.55 3.16
CA LEU A 54 7.10 -1.12 4.55
C LEU A 54 5.92 -0.19 4.88
N LEU A 55 5.61 0.77 3.99
CA LEU A 55 4.46 1.65 4.14
C LEU A 55 3.14 0.88 4.12
N LEU A 56 3.01 -0.11 3.22
CA LEU A 56 1.85 -1.01 3.16
C LEU A 56 1.66 -1.80 4.45
N LEU A 57 2.75 -2.19 5.12
CA LEU A 57 2.69 -2.92 6.40
C LEU A 57 2.37 -2.01 7.59
N LEU A 58 2.86 -0.77 7.57
CA LEU A 58 2.63 0.19 8.66
C LEU A 58 1.19 0.73 8.67
N LEU A 59 0.61 0.96 7.49
CA LEU A 59 -0.74 1.51 7.36
C LEU A 59 -1.85 0.68 8.06
N PRO A 60 -1.94 -0.66 7.93
CA PRO A 60 -2.92 -1.46 8.64
C PRO A 60 -2.68 -1.48 10.16
N LEU A 61 -1.44 -1.36 10.63
CA LEU A 61 -1.15 -1.25 12.06
C LEU A 61 -1.70 0.07 12.64
N VAL A 62 -1.49 1.18 11.93
CA VAL A 62 -2.07 2.48 12.31
C VAL A 62 -3.59 2.43 12.27
N LEU A 63 -4.17 1.81 11.25
CA LEU A 63 -5.61 1.61 11.13
C LEU A 63 -6.17 0.77 12.29
N LEU A 64 -5.49 -0.32 12.65
CA LEU A 64 -5.87 -1.17 13.79
C LEU A 64 -5.85 -0.39 15.10
N LEU A 65 -4.80 0.41 15.34
CA LEU A 65 -4.68 1.25 16.53
C LEU A 65 -5.80 2.28 16.61
N LEU A 66 -6.09 2.95 15.49
CA LEU A 66 -7.17 3.93 15.38
C LEU A 66 -8.53 3.27 15.64
N LEU A 67 -8.78 2.10 15.05
CA LEU A 67 -9.99 1.32 15.25
C LEU A 67 -10.15 0.91 16.73
N LEU A 68 -9.06 0.47 17.36
CA LEU A 68 -9.06 0.10 18.78
C LEU A 68 -9.40 1.29 19.68
N LEU A 69 -8.77 2.45 19.44
CA LEU A 69 -9.05 3.68 20.18
C LEU A 69 -10.52 4.10 20.04
N LEU A 70 -11.05 3.99 18.84
CA LEU A 70 -12.43 4.33 18.53
C LEU A 70 -13.43 3.34 19.14
N LEU A 71 -13.12 2.04 19.13
CA LEU A 71 -13.89 1.01 19.83
C LEU A 71 -13.94 1.28 21.33
N LEU A 72 -12.79 1.65 21.93
CA LEU A 72 -12.72 2.03 23.34
C LEU A 72 -13.63 3.23 23.66
N LEU A 73 -13.61 4.25 22.79
CA LEU A 73 -14.49 5.42 22.93
C LEU A 73 -15.97 5.03 22.82
N LEU A 74 -16.32 4.17 21.85
CA LEU A 74 -17.68 3.66 21.70
C LEU A 74 -18.13 2.86 22.93
N LEU A 75 -17.26 1.99 23.46
CA LEU A 75 -17.52 1.21 24.67
C LEU A 75 -17.78 2.12 25.87
N LEU A 76 -16.95 3.16 26.06
CA LEU A 76 -17.14 4.15 27.13
C LEU A 76 -18.49 4.85 26.99
N LEU A 77 -18.87 5.25 25.78
CA LEU A 77 -20.15 5.93 25.54
C LEU A 77 -21.35 4.99 25.75
N LEU A 78 -21.23 3.72 25.37
CA LEU A 78 -22.22 2.70 25.63
C LEU A 78 -22.37 2.40 27.14
N LEU A 79 -21.26 2.37 27.88
CA LEU A 79 -21.29 2.24 29.34
C LEU A 79 -22.02 3.41 29.98
N LEU A 80 -21.76 4.65 29.53
CA LEU A 80 -22.47 5.84 29.98
C LEU A 80 -23.98 5.76 29.68
N LEU A 81 -24.34 5.31 28.48
CA LEU A 81 -25.72 5.11 28.07
C LEU A 81 -26.42 4.07 28.96
N LEU A 82 -25.75 2.94 29.25
CA LEU A 82 -26.26 1.89 30.12
C LEU A 82 -26.50 2.41 31.54
N LEU A 83 -25.55 3.17 32.09
CA LEU A 83 -25.67 3.78 33.41
C LEU A 83 -26.87 4.73 33.46
N LEU A 84 -27.07 5.54 32.41
CA LEU A 84 -28.22 6.45 32.30
C LEU A 84 -29.55 5.67 32.23
N LEU A 85 -29.59 4.60 31.44
CA LEU A 85 -30.77 3.74 31.34
C LEU A 85 -31.12 3.09 32.69
N LEU A 86 -30.11 2.62 33.42
CA LEU A 86 -30.28 2.05 34.76
C LEU A 86 -30.86 3.10 35.72
N LEU A 87 -30.36 4.33 35.68
CA LEU A 87 -30.87 5.44 36.48
C LEU A 87 -32.35 5.74 36.14
N LEU A 88 -32.70 5.78 34.85
CA LEU A 88 -34.08 5.96 34.38
C LEU A 88 -35.00 4.84 34.91
N LEU A 89 -34.55 3.58 34.82
CA LEU A 89 -35.31 2.43 35.31
C LEU A 89 -35.55 2.53 36.82
N LEU A 90 -34.52 2.85 37.60
CA LEU A 90 -34.61 3.04 39.05
C LEU A 90 -35.64 4.13 39.38
N LEU A 91 -35.60 5.24 38.64
CA LEU A 91 -36.51 6.36 38.81
C LEU A 91 -37.96 6.00 38.49
N LEU A 92 -38.18 5.22 37.43
CA LEU A 92 -39.50 4.71 37.07
C LEU A 92 -40.04 3.72 38.10
N LEU A 93 -39.18 2.84 38.64
CA LEU A 93 -39.56 1.92 39.72
C LEU A 93 -39.93 2.67 41.00
N LEU A 94 -39.16 3.71 41.36
CA LEU A 94 -39.49 4.60 42.47
C LEU A 94 -40.86 5.26 42.25
N LEU A 95 -41.11 5.82 41.06
CA LEU A 95 -42.40 6.43 40.72
C LEU A 95 -43.57 5.43 40.87
N LEU A 96 -43.40 4.20 40.37
CA LEU A 96 -44.41 3.16 40.47
C LEU A 96 -44.68 2.77 41.93
N LEU A 97 -43.63 2.61 42.73
CA LEU A 97 -43.76 2.33 44.16
C LEU A 97 -44.49 3.45 44.90
N LEU A 98 -44.18 4.71 44.59
CA LEU A 98 -44.90 5.86 45.15
C LEU A 98 -46.37 5.87 44.73
N LEU A 99 -46.67 5.57 43.47
CA LEU A 99 -48.05 5.47 42.97
C LEU A 99 -48.84 4.38 43.71
N LEU A 100 -48.23 3.21 43.93
CA LEU A 100 -48.84 2.12 44.69
C LEU A 100 -49.15 2.50 46.14
N LEU A 101 -48.29 3.30 46.78
CA LEU A 101 -48.51 3.78 48.15
C LEU A 101 -49.65 4.81 48.26
N VAL A 102 -49.99 5.51 47.18
CA VAL A 102 -51.09 6.50 47.16
C VAL A 102 -52.44 5.85 46.90
N LEU A 103 -52.47 4.68 46.26
CA LEU A 103 -53.72 3.99 45.97
C LEU A 103 -54.43 3.63 47.29
N PRO A 104 -55.73 3.98 47.44
CA PRO A 104 -56.48 3.62 48.63
C PRO A 104 -56.51 2.09 48.77
N PRO A 105 -56.39 1.55 50.00
CA PRO A 105 -56.56 0.12 50.21
C PRO A 105 -57.97 -0.30 49.76
N PRO A 106 -58.14 -1.54 49.26
CA PRO A 106 -59.45 -2.06 48.92
C PRO A 106 -60.39 -2.00 50.14
N PRO A 107 -61.70 -1.74 49.95
CA PRO A 107 -62.63 -1.60 51.06
C PRO A 107 -62.66 -2.85 51.94
N PRO A 108 -62.58 -2.72 53.28
CA PRO A 108 -62.56 -3.86 54.19
C PRO A 108 -63.93 -4.55 54.27
N PRO A 109 -63.97 -5.84 54.65
CA PRO A 109 -65.18 -6.48 55.17
C PRO A 109 -65.65 -5.82 56.50
N PRO A 110 -66.94 -5.98 56.88
CA PRO A 110 -67.61 -5.31 58.03
C PRO A 110 -66.97 -5.54 59.43
N PRO A 111 -67.37 -4.76 60.47
CA PRO A 111 -66.44 -4.06 61.36
C PRO A 111 -65.93 -4.81 62.61
N THR A 112 -64.69 -4.47 62.99
CA THR A 112 -64.14 -4.42 64.36
C THR A 112 -63.46 -3.05 64.58
N PRO A 113 -63.33 -2.52 65.82
CA PRO A 113 -63.08 -1.11 66.11
C PRO A 113 -61.75 -0.55 65.56
N PRO A 114 -61.70 0.76 65.19
CA PRO A 114 -60.65 1.27 64.30
C PRO A 114 -59.35 1.68 65.02
N PRO A 115 -58.17 1.30 64.47
CA PRO A 115 -56.89 1.90 64.82
C PRO A 115 -56.74 3.33 64.23
N PRO A 116 -55.86 4.18 64.80
CA PRO A 116 -55.67 5.57 64.38
C PRO A 116 -55.12 5.69 62.94
N PRO A 117 -55.47 6.76 62.20
CA PRO A 117 -55.05 6.95 60.81
C PRO A 117 -53.54 7.19 60.69
N PRO A 118 -52.92 6.78 59.57
CA PRO A 118 -51.51 7.05 59.31
C PRO A 118 -51.24 8.57 59.24
N PRO A 119 -50.03 9.02 59.66
CA PRO A 119 -49.73 10.45 59.79
C PRO A 119 -49.67 11.18 58.43
N PRO A 120 -50.23 12.40 58.32
CA PRO A 120 -50.36 13.15 57.06
C PRO A 120 -49.04 13.57 56.41
N ARG A 121 -47.91 13.49 57.12
CA ARG A 121 -46.60 13.94 56.63
C ARG A 121 -46.08 13.13 55.43
N LEU A 122 -46.33 11.82 55.39
CA LEU A 122 -45.88 10.97 54.28
C LEU A 122 -46.64 11.28 52.99
N LEU A 123 -47.95 11.52 53.10
CA LEU A 123 -48.78 11.92 51.95
C LEU A 123 -48.33 13.26 51.38
N LEU A 124 -48.02 14.24 52.24
CA LEU A 124 -47.49 15.53 51.78
C LEU A 124 -46.14 15.39 51.06
N LEU A 125 -45.22 14.58 51.60
CA LEU A 125 -43.93 14.31 50.96
C LEU A 125 -44.11 13.65 49.58
N LEU A 126 -45.01 12.68 49.48
CA LEU A 126 -45.28 11.94 48.25
C LEU A 126 -45.92 12.84 47.19
N LEU A 127 -46.88 13.67 47.60
CA LEU A 127 -47.54 14.65 46.73
C LEU A 127 -46.56 15.71 46.21
N LEU A 128 -45.51 16.03 46.97
CA LEU A 128 -44.39 16.87 46.52
C LEU A 128 -43.42 16.15 45.57
N LEU A 129 -43.10 14.88 45.83
CA LEU A 129 -42.12 14.11 45.06
C LEU A 129 -42.63 13.70 43.67
N LEU A 130 -43.91 13.37 43.55
CA LEU A 130 -44.54 12.93 42.31
C LEU A 130 -44.38 13.93 41.14
N PRO A 131 -44.77 15.22 41.25
CA PRO A 131 -44.62 16.18 40.15
C PRO A 131 -43.15 16.41 39.80
N LEU A 132 -42.25 16.34 40.78
CA LEU A 132 -40.81 16.48 40.55
C LEU A 132 -40.26 15.32 39.69
N LEU A 133 -40.65 14.08 40.00
CA LEU A 133 -40.33 12.91 39.19
C LEU A 133 -40.91 12.99 37.78
N LEU A 134 -42.17 13.42 37.66
CA LEU A 134 -42.88 13.52 36.39
C LEU A 134 -42.26 14.60 35.49
N LEU A 135 -41.71 15.66 36.09
CA LEU A 135 -40.95 16.69 35.40
C LEU A 135 -39.54 16.22 34.98
N LEU A 136 -38.93 15.30 35.74
CA LEU A 136 -37.59 14.79 35.48
C LEU A 136 -37.57 13.76 34.34
N LEU A 137 -38.61 12.93 34.20
CA LEU A 137 -38.71 11.90 33.16
C LEU A 137 -38.49 12.41 31.72
N PRO A 138 -39.20 13.45 31.21
CA PRO A 138 -38.97 13.97 29.86
C PRO A 138 -37.56 14.56 29.69
N GLN A 139 -36.97 15.12 30.75
CA GLN A 139 -35.60 15.63 30.72
C GLN A 139 -34.59 14.49 30.52
N LEU A 140 -34.77 13.35 31.19
CA LEU A 140 -33.93 12.16 30.98
C LEU A 140 -34.10 11.56 29.59
N LEU A 141 -35.33 11.53 29.06
CA LEU A 141 -35.57 11.05 27.70
C LEU A 141 -34.91 11.96 26.66
N LEU A 142 -34.97 13.27 26.85
CA LEU A 142 -34.25 14.22 26.01
C LEU A 142 -32.73 14.05 26.12
N LEU A 143 -32.21 13.82 27.33
CA LEU A 143 -30.80 13.52 27.55
C LEU A 143 -30.38 12.22 26.82
N LEU A 144 -31.21 11.19 26.88
CA LEU A 144 -30.98 9.91 26.17
C LEU A 144 -30.91 10.13 24.66
N LEU A 145 -31.87 10.87 24.09
CA LEU A 145 -31.88 11.22 22.67
C LEU A 145 -30.63 12.04 22.30
N LEU A 146 -30.28 13.01 23.14
CA LEU A 146 -29.09 13.85 22.97
C LEU A 146 -27.80 13.03 23.03
N LEU A 147 -27.77 11.91 23.76
CA LEU A 147 -26.64 10.96 23.81
C LEU A 147 -26.62 9.98 22.64
N LEU A 148 -27.79 9.58 22.13
CA LEU A 148 -27.89 8.66 21.00
C LEU A 148 -27.49 9.30 19.67
N LEU A 149 -27.80 10.59 19.48
CA LEU A 149 -27.41 11.33 18.29
C LEU A 149 -25.88 11.36 18.04
N PRO A 150 -25.02 11.74 19.01
CA PRO A 150 -23.58 11.73 18.83
C PRO A 150 -23.03 10.30 18.68
N LEU A 151 -23.65 9.28 19.26
CA LEU A 151 -23.27 7.88 19.00
C LEU A 151 -23.47 7.51 17.53
N LEU A 152 -24.63 7.85 16.96
CA LEU A 152 -24.92 7.59 15.55
C LEU A 152 -23.99 8.38 14.63
N LEU A 153 -23.72 9.64 14.96
CA LEU A 153 -22.77 10.47 14.23
C LEU A 153 -21.34 9.92 14.32
N LEU A 154 -20.92 9.44 15.49
CA LEU A 154 -19.63 8.80 15.69
C LEU A 154 -19.51 7.53 14.83
N LEU A 155 -20.56 6.72 14.76
CA LEU A 155 -20.60 5.52 13.91
C LEU A 155 -20.50 5.87 12.42
N LEU A 156 -21.21 6.90 11.97
CA LEU A 156 -21.10 7.38 10.59
C LEU A 156 -19.69 7.88 10.28
N LEU A 157 -19.10 8.66 11.21
CA LEU A 157 -17.73 9.15 11.09
C LEU A 157 -16.71 8.01 11.07
N LEU A 158 -16.94 6.94 11.85
CA LEU A 158 -16.15 5.72 11.83
C LEU A 158 -16.16 5.07 10.44
N LEU A 159 -17.35 4.90 9.87
CA LEU A 159 -17.51 4.31 8.54
C LEU A 159 -16.80 5.16 7.47
N LEU A 160 -16.98 6.48 7.53
CA LEU A 160 -16.35 7.41 6.60
C LEU A 160 -14.81 7.38 6.74
N LEU A 161 -14.30 7.37 7.97
CA LEU A 161 -12.87 7.29 8.26
C LEU A 161 -12.28 5.98 7.75
N LEU A 162 -12.96 4.86 7.96
CA LEU A 162 -12.55 3.56 7.43
C LEU A 162 -12.47 3.59 5.89
N LEU A 163 -13.48 4.13 5.22
CA LEU A 163 -13.50 4.28 3.77
C LEU A 163 -12.35 5.17 3.28
N LEU A 164 -12.15 6.32 3.94
CA LEU A 164 -11.09 7.28 3.63
C LEU A 164 -9.70 6.65 3.79
N LEU A 165 -9.52 5.76 4.77
CA LEU A 165 -8.26 5.06 5.01
C LEU A 165 -8.05 3.85 4.07
N LEU A 166 -9.12 3.21 3.63
CA LEU A 166 -9.05 2.09 2.68
C LEU A 166 -8.66 2.56 1.27
N LEU A 167 -9.09 3.76 0.87
CA LEU A 167 -8.76 4.35 -0.43
C LEU A 167 -7.24 4.46 -0.70
N PRO A 168 -6.41 5.06 0.18
CA PRO A 168 -4.96 5.13 -0.05
C PRO A 168 -4.29 3.75 -0.02
N LEU A 169 -4.82 2.78 0.75
CA LEU A 169 -4.31 1.40 0.71
C LEU A 169 -4.54 0.76 -0.67
N LEU A 170 -5.73 0.93 -1.24
CA LEU A 170 -6.05 0.44 -2.59
C LEU A 170 -5.19 1.13 -3.65
N LEU A 171 -5.00 2.45 -3.53
CA LEU A 171 -4.12 3.20 -4.44
C LEU A 171 -2.65 2.75 -4.32
N LEU A 172 -2.17 2.49 -3.11
CA LEU A 172 -0.82 2.00 -2.88
C LEU A 172 -0.61 0.59 -3.44
N LEU A 173 -1.62 -0.29 -3.31
CA LEU A 173 -1.61 -1.61 -3.93
C LEU A 173 -1.57 -1.53 -5.46
N LEU A 174 -2.36 -0.62 -6.06
CA LEU A 174 -2.33 -0.38 -7.50
C LEU A 174 -0.95 0.13 -7.95
N LEU A 175 -0.35 1.05 -7.20
CA LEU A 175 0.99 1.56 -7.47
C LEU A 175 2.04 0.45 -7.39
N LEU A 176 1.96 -0.42 -6.38
CA LEU A 176 2.83 -1.60 -6.23
C LEU A 176 2.74 -2.50 -7.46
N LEU A 177 1.53 -2.80 -7.92
CA LEU A 177 1.29 -3.62 -9.11
C LEU A 177 1.88 -2.99 -10.37
N LEU A 178 1.67 -1.68 -10.56
CA LEU A 178 2.24 -0.94 -11.69
C LEU A 178 3.77 -0.95 -11.66
N LEU A 179 4.37 -0.77 -10.49
CA LEU A 179 5.83 -0.79 -10.33
C LEU A 179 6.40 -2.19 -10.64
N LEU A 180 5.72 -3.25 -10.19
CA LEU A 180 6.10 -4.63 -10.50
C LEU A 180 6.03 -4.91 -12.01
N LEU A 181 4.98 -4.44 -12.68
CA LEU A 181 4.84 -4.56 -14.13
C LEU A 181 5.96 -3.82 -14.87
N LEU A 182 6.29 -2.61 -14.43
CA LEU A 182 7.39 -1.82 -14.98
C LEU A 182 8.74 -2.54 -14.80
N LEU A 183 8.98 -3.12 -13.62
CA LEU A 183 10.18 -3.91 -13.35
C LEU A 183 10.28 -5.12 -14.30
N LEU A 184 9.18 -5.85 -14.49
CA LEU A 184 9.13 -6.98 -15.40
C LEU A 184 9.43 -6.56 -16.85
N LEU A 185 8.85 -5.44 -17.29
CA LEU A 185 9.09 -4.89 -18.62
C LEU A 185 10.56 -4.47 -18.79
N LEU A 186 11.15 -3.81 -17.79
CA LEU A 186 12.56 -3.43 -17.79
C LEU A 186 13.47 -4.65 -17.87
N LEU A 187 13.16 -5.71 -17.12
CA LEU A 187 13.90 -6.97 -17.15
C LEU A 187 13.81 -7.64 -18.54
N LEU A 188 12.63 -7.66 -19.14
CA LEU A 188 12.43 -8.19 -20.49
C LEU A 188 13.23 -7.38 -21.53
N LEU A 189 13.20 -6.05 -21.44
CA LEU A 189 13.97 -5.17 -22.31
C LEU A 189 15.48 -5.41 -22.16
N LEU A 190 15.97 -5.58 -20.93
CA LEU A 190 17.36 -5.92 -20.66
C LEU A 190 17.74 -7.24 -21.33
N LEU A 191 16.91 -8.28 -21.17
CA LEU A 191 17.16 -9.58 -21.78
C LEU A 191 17.27 -9.49 -23.30
N LEU A 192 16.33 -8.75 -23.93
CA LEU A 192 16.32 -8.54 -25.37
C LEU A 192 17.56 -7.76 -25.86
N LEU A 193 17.96 -6.72 -25.12
CA LEU A 193 19.15 -5.94 -25.42
C LEU A 193 20.42 -6.80 -25.33
N LEU A 194 20.53 -7.62 -24.29
CA LEU A 194 21.64 -8.55 -24.11
C LEU A 194 21.71 -9.57 -25.27
N GLN A 195 20.55 -10.09 -25.69
CA GLN A 195 20.47 -11.02 -26.82
C GLN A 195 20.89 -10.36 -28.14
N LEU A 196 20.38 -9.15 -28.43
CA LEU A 196 20.77 -8.39 -29.63
C LEU A 196 22.28 -8.13 -29.66
N LEU A 197 22.85 -7.80 -28.51
CA LEU A 197 24.27 -7.55 -28.39
C LEU A 197 25.10 -8.83 -28.59
N LEU A 198 24.69 -9.94 -28.01
CA LEU A 198 25.35 -11.23 -28.20
C LEU A 198 25.37 -11.62 -29.69
N LEU A 199 24.26 -11.36 -30.40
CA LEU A 199 24.19 -11.55 -31.85
C LEU A 199 25.16 -10.64 -32.61
N LEU A 200 25.26 -9.36 -32.23
CA LEU A 200 26.21 -8.42 -32.83
C LEU A 200 27.67 -8.86 -32.61
N LEU A 201 28.00 -9.29 -31.40
CA LEU A 201 29.32 -9.80 -31.07
C LEU A 201 29.66 -11.06 -31.87
N LEU A 202 28.70 -12.00 -31.97
CA LEU A 202 28.86 -13.21 -32.79
C LEU A 202 29.08 -12.85 -34.27
N LEU A 203 28.31 -11.92 -34.81
CA LEU A 203 28.45 -11.45 -36.20
C LEU A 203 29.84 -10.86 -36.43
N LEU A 204 30.31 -10.00 -35.53
CA LEU A 204 31.63 -9.38 -35.62
C LEU A 204 32.74 -10.45 -35.53
N LEU A 205 32.58 -11.42 -34.63
CA LEU A 205 33.50 -12.54 -34.47
C LEU A 205 33.57 -13.42 -35.72
N LEU A 206 32.45 -13.62 -36.42
CA LEU A 206 32.40 -14.37 -37.69
C LEU A 206 32.96 -13.56 -38.87
N LEU A 207 32.78 -12.24 -38.88
CA LEU A 207 33.28 -11.38 -39.95
C LEU A 207 34.81 -11.27 -39.93
N LEU A 208 35.42 -11.28 -38.74
CA LEU A 208 36.87 -11.20 -38.56
C LEU A 208 37.66 -12.28 -39.33
N PRO A 209 37.41 -13.60 -39.17
CA PRO A 209 38.13 -14.64 -39.91
C PRO A 209 37.81 -14.61 -41.39
N LEU A 210 36.59 -14.20 -41.80
CA LEU A 210 36.25 -14.04 -43.22
C LEU A 210 37.09 -12.94 -43.87
N LEU A 211 37.26 -11.80 -43.20
CA LEU A 211 38.09 -10.71 -43.67
C LEU A 211 39.57 -11.13 -43.74
N LEU A 212 40.04 -11.89 -42.74
CA LEU A 212 41.38 -12.45 -42.73
C LEU A 212 41.60 -13.47 -43.86
N LEU A 213 40.61 -14.34 -44.13
CA LEU A 213 40.65 -15.30 -45.23
C LEU A 213 40.67 -14.60 -46.60
N LEU A 214 39.77 -13.63 -46.81
CA LEU A 214 39.71 -12.83 -48.03
C LEU A 214 41.07 -12.17 -48.31
N LEU A 215 41.69 -11.64 -47.27
CA LEU A 215 43.02 -11.08 -47.36
C LEU A 215 44.09 -12.12 -47.72
N LEU A 216 44.11 -13.27 -47.04
CA LEU A 216 45.06 -14.34 -47.35
C LEU A 216 44.95 -14.78 -48.82
N LEU A 217 43.71 -14.85 -49.35
CA LEU A 217 43.45 -15.14 -50.76
C LEU A 217 43.99 -14.04 -51.69
N LEU A 218 43.79 -12.76 -51.37
CA LEU A 218 44.34 -11.65 -52.13
C LEU A 218 45.88 -11.67 -52.17
N LEU A 219 46.52 -11.93 -51.02
CA LEU A 219 47.98 -12.06 -50.93
C LEU A 219 48.50 -13.26 -51.75
N HIS A 220 47.82 -14.40 -51.66
CA HIS A 220 48.18 -15.61 -52.40
C HIS A 220 48.05 -15.42 -53.92
N HIS A 221 46.97 -14.79 -54.38
CA HIS A 221 46.75 -14.52 -55.80
C HIS A 221 47.80 -13.57 -56.36
N HIS A 222 48.16 -12.53 -55.60
CA HIS A 222 49.22 -11.59 -56.01
C HIS A 222 50.58 -12.29 -56.14
N HIS A 223 50.90 -13.22 -55.24
CA HIS A 223 52.15 -13.99 -55.29
C HIS A 223 52.23 -14.90 -56.53
N HIS A 224 51.13 -15.57 -56.89
CA HIS A 224 51.08 -16.43 -58.09
C HIS A 224 51.28 -15.67 -59.40
N HIS A 225 50.69 -14.48 -59.54
CA HIS A 225 50.87 -13.66 -60.74
C HIS A 225 52.33 -13.23 -60.97
N HIS A 226 53.12 -13.02 -59.91
CA HIS A 226 54.54 -12.69 -60.07
C HIS A 226 55.40 -13.85 -60.53
N HIS A 227 55.11 -15.08 -60.09
CA HIS A 227 55.88 -16.25 -60.51
C HIS A 227 55.70 -16.58 -62.00
N HIS A 228 54.50 -16.39 -62.55
CA HIS A 228 54.26 -16.64 -63.98
C HIS A 228 54.98 -15.63 -64.90
N HIS A 229 55.15 -14.38 -64.48
CA HIS A 229 55.90 -13.38 -65.25
C HIS A 229 57.42 -13.63 -65.23
N HIS A 230 57.98 -14.24 -64.18
CA HIS A 230 59.40 -14.56 -64.13
C HIS A 230 59.79 -15.80 -64.93
N HIS A 231 58.87 -16.72 -65.22
CA HIS A 231 59.15 -17.92 -66.03
C HIS A 231 58.94 -17.73 -67.54
N SER A 232 58.41 -16.58 -67.97
CA SER A 232 58.13 -16.27 -69.38
C SER A 232 59.15 -15.32 -70.02
N GLN A 233 60.27 -15.06 -69.34
CA GLN A 233 61.45 -14.33 -69.83
C GLN A 233 62.67 -15.26 -69.81
#